data_AF-A0A521TJQ8-F1
#
_entry.id   AF-A0A521TJQ8-F1
#
_cell.length_a   1.000
_cell.length_b   1.000
_cell.length_c   1.000
_cell.angle_alpha   90.00
_cell.angle_beta   90.00
_cell.angle_gamma   90.00
#
_symmetry.space_group_name_H-M   'P 1'
#
loop_
_entity.id
_entity.type
_entity.pdbx_description
1 polymer ?
#
loop_
_entity_poly.entity_id
_entity_poly.type
_entity_poly.pdbx_seq_one_letter_code
_entity_poly.pdbx_strand_id
1 'polypeptide(L)'
;MKETVEDVAHQIFFDICERKPTDIDIFFLEGIHFPKIVYLPRMTVYCPLPREINKNTIYEGIVFSDYESGKKTIWNLFFASICHAAGHANVTNFNKYWKWIKGKNEKQAYKVIEFIEDIKVNDFLAKSFPEYFQEINKIDETFKIINERNQKEKNRKYIKKRFVEKFNFKSLNIDKIKQNILESSDETTDKLIEIADLLYYNERDRKS
;
A
#
# COMPACT_ATOMS: atom_id res chain seq x y z
N MET A 1 -0.45 -3.77 -33.64
CA MET A 1 -1.40 -3.35 -32.59
C MET A 1 -0.56 -2.63 -31.54
N LYS A 2 -0.94 -1.40 -31.14
CA LYS A 2 -0.19 -0.68 -30.10
C LYS A 2 -0.64 -1.23 -28.74
N GLU A 3 0.30 -1.61 -27.89
CA GLU A 3 0.01 -1.96 -26.50
C GLU A 3 -0.60 -0.75 -25.79
N THR A 4 -1.67 -1.00 -25.03
CA THR A 4 -2.31 0.00 -24.17
C THR A 4 -1.58 0.07 -22.82
N VAL A 5 -1.86 1.12 -22.03
CA VAL A 5 -1.33 1.25 -20.67
C VAL A 5 -1.81 0.11 -19.79
N GLU A 6 -3.04 -0.33 -20.03
CA GLU A 6 -3.70 -1.44 -19.36
C GLU A 6 -3.02 -2.78 -19.69
N ASP A 7 -2.62 -3.01 -20.96
CA ASP A 7 -1.90 -4.23 -21.35
C ASP A 7 -0.56 -4.34 -20.61
N VAL A 8 0.20 -3.24 -20.57
CA VAL A 8 1.49 -3.18 -19.87
C VAL A 8 1.29 -3.35 -18.36
N ALA A 9 0.30 -2.68 -17.77
CA ALA A 9 -0.01 -2.80 -16.35
C ALA A 9 -0.45 -4.21 -15.96
N HIS A 10 -1.23 -4.86 -16.81
CA HIS A 10 -1.67 -6.24 -16.63
C HIS A 10 -0.47 -7.18 -16.64
N GLN A 11 0.45 -7.03 -17.61
CA GLN A 11 1.68 -7.83 -17.67
C GLN A 11 2.53 -7.67 -16.41
N ILE A 12 2.83 -6.43 -16.02
CA ILE A 12 3.60 -6.13 -14.80
C ILE A 12 2.94 -6.74 -13.56
N PHE A 13 1.62 -6.62 -13.45
CA PHE A 13 0.89 -7.17 -12.32
C PHE A 13 1.04 -8.69 -12.21
N PHE A 14 0.90 -9.42 -13.32
CA PHE A 14 1.00 -10.87 -13.34
C PHE A 14 2.44 -11.37 -13.16
N ASP A 15 3.42 -10.64 -13.68
CA ASP A 15 4.83 -10.94 -13.45
C ASP A 15 5.20 -10.82 -11.97
N ILE A 16 4.67 -9.81 -11.26
CA ILE A 16 4.96 -9.60 -9.84
C ILE A 16 4.13 -10.51 -8.93
N CYS A 17 2.84 -10.71 -9.22
CA CYS A 17 1.99 -11.46 -8.31
C CYS A 17 2.22 -12.97 -8.38
N GLU A 18 2.83 -13.47 -9.47
CA GLU A 18 3.11 -14.90 -9.73
C GLU A 18 1.86 -15.81 -9.67
N ARG A 19 0.66 -15.23 -9.83
CA ARG A 19 -0.61 -15.95 -9.90
C ARG A 19 -1.06 -16.13 -11.33
N LYS A 20 -1.91 -17.12 -11.59
CA LYS A 20 -2.54 -17.25 -12.90
C LYS A 20 -3.71 -16.29 -13.02
N PRO A 21 -4.05 -15.80 -14.22
CA PRO A 21 -5.29 -15.04 -14.46
C PRO A 21 -6.57 -15.78 -14.06
N THR A 22 -6.51 -17.10 -13.89
CA THR A 22 -7.61 -17.92 -13.37
C THR A 22 -7.82 -17.81 -11.85
N ASP A 23 -6.82 -17.30 -11.12
CA ASP A 23 -6.80 -17.32 -9.67
C ASP A 23 -7.12 -15.94 -9.07
N ILE A 24 -6.89 -14.88 -9.86
CA ILE A 24 -7.07 -13.48 -9.47
C ILE A 24 -7.68 -12.68 -10.61
N ASP A 25 -8.62 -11.80 -10.29
CA ASP A 25 -9.17 -10.83 -11.24
C ASP A 25 -8.52 -9.46 -11.01
N ILE A 26 -8.19 -8.75 -12.09
CA ILE A 26 -7.73 -7.35 -12.04
C ILE A 26 -8.61 -6.48 -12.92
N PHE A 27 -9.05 -5.34 -12.38
CA PHE A 27 -9.86 -4.37 -13.08
C PHE A 27 -9.22 -2.99 -12.99
N PHE A 28 -9.09 -2.34 -14.14
CA PHE A 28 -8.67 -0.95 -14.25
C PHE A 28 -9.92 -0.09 -14.37
N LEU A 29 -10.18 0.74 -13.35
CA LEU A 29 -11.44 1.46 -13.22
C LEU A 29 -11.23 2.97 -13.21
N GLU A 30 -12.04 3.66 -14.00
CA GLU A 30 -12.26 5.09 -13.83
C GLU A 30 -13.14 5.34 -12.60
N GLY A 31 -12.80 6.36 -11.80
CA GLY A 31 -13.66 6.84 -10.72
C GLY A 31 -13.40 6.25 -9.33
N ILE A 32 -12.49 5.29 -9.19
CA ILE A 32 -11.91 4.95 -7.88
C ILE A 32 -10.68 5.82 -7.60
N HIS A 33 -10.41 6.11 -6.33
CA HIS A 33 -9.31 6.98 -5.92
C HIS A 33 -8.09 6.24 -5.39
N PHE A 34 -8.21 4.98 -5.00
CA PHE A 34 -7.08 4.21 -4.46
C PHE A 34 -7.23 2.77 -4.92
N PRO A 35 -6.11 2.05 -5.12
CA PRO A 35 -6.16 0.61 -5.33
C PRO A 35 -6.94 -0.07 -4.19
N LYS A 36 -7.71 -1.09 -4.53
CA LYS A 36 -8.50 -1.87 -3.58
C LYS A 36 -8.34 -3.35 -3.88
N ILE A 37 -8.09 -4.14 -2.84
CA ILE A 37 -8.07 -5.60 -2.93
C ILE A 37 -9.26 -6.16 -2.17
N VAL A 38 -10.02 -7.02 -2.83
CA VAL A 38 -11.08 -7.82 -2.23
C VAL A 38 -10.58 -9.26 -2.19
N TYR A 39 -10.42 -9.82 -0.99
CA TYR A 39 -9.78 -11.14 -0.83
C TYR A 39 -10.74 -12.32 -1.02
N LEU A 40 -12.05 -12.11 -0.84
CA LEU A 40 -13.06 -13.17 -0.85
C LEU A 40 -14.27 -12.77 -1.73
N PRO A 41 -14.95 -13.73 -2.39
CA PRO A 41 -14.67 -15.18 -2.42
C PRO A 41 -13.49 -15.56 -3.33
N ARG A 42 -13.16 -14.71 -4.30
CA ARG A 42 -11.97 -14.79 -5.16
C ARG A 42 -11.21 -13.47 -5.02
N MET A 43 -9.88 -13.53 -5.08
CA MET A 43 -9.08 -12.32 -5.00
C MET A 43 -9.36 -11.44 -6.22
N THR A 44 -9.73 -10.19 -5.97
CA THR A 44 -10.00 -9.20 -7.00
C THR A 44 -9.29 -7.90 -6.67
N VAL A 45 -8.49 -7.39 -7.60
CA VAL A 45 -7.77 -6.14 -7.48
C VAL A 45 -8.41 -5.09 -8.38
N TYR A 46 -8.72 -3.93 -7.81
CA TYR A 46 -9.23 -2.79 -8.52
C TYR A 46 -8.18 -1.69 -8.50
N CYS A 47 -7.67 -1.31 -9.67
CA CYS A 47 -6.66 -0.28 -9.83
C CYS A 47 -7.28 0.99 -10.45
N PRO A 48 -7.04 2.19 -9.89
CA PRO A 48 -7.50 3.43 -10.50
C PRO A 48 -6.81 3.65 -11.84
N LEU A 49 -7.56 4.15 -12.83
CA LEU A 49 -6.98 4.75 -14.03
C LEU A 49 -6.82 6.27 -13.86
N PRO A 50 -5.71 6.87 -14.32
CA PRO A 50 -5.63 8.30 -14.49
C PRO A 50 -6.76 8.80 -15.39
N ARG A 51 -7.46 9.86 -14.98
CA ARG A 51 -8.59 10.42 -15.74
C ARG A 51 -8.37 11.88 -16.06
N GLU A 52 -8.82 12.32 -17.23
CA GLU A 52 -8.76 13.73 -17.59
C GLU A 52 -10.04 14.48 -17.18
N ILE A 53 -9.88 15.61 -16.48
CA ILE A 53 -10.96 16.55 -16.16
C ILE A 53 -10.46 17.97 -16.46
N ASN A 54 -11.15 18.69 -17.34
CA ASN A 54 -10.84 20.08 -17.68
C ASN A 54 -9.36 20.30 -18.07
N LYS A 55 -8.78 19.42 -18.91
CA LYS A 55 -7.37 19.42 -19.33
C LYS A 55 -6.34 19.21 -18.21
N ASN A 56 -6.78 18.75 -17.04
CA ASN A 56 -5.89 18.27 -16.00
C ASN A 56 -6.08 16.77 -15.83
N THR A 57 -5.00 16.05 -15.55
CA THR A 57 -5.10 14.64 -15.23
C THR A 57 -5.25 14.48 -13.72
N ILE A 58 -6.19 13.63 -13.32
CA ILE A 58 -6.45 13.32 -11.91
C ILE A 58 -6.11 11.86 -11.68
N TYR A 59 -5.22 11.62 -10.72
CA TYR A 59 -4.84 10.30 -10.29
C TYR A 59 -4.71 10.27 -8.76
N GLU A 60 -5.29 9.27 -8.12
CA GLU A 60 -5.36 9.11 -6.66
C GLU A 60 -5.82 10.35 -5.85
N GLY A 61 -6.70 11.15 -6.45
CA GLY A 61 -7.21 12.40 -5.86
C GLY A 61 -6.25 13.58 -5.95
N ILE A 62 -5.12 13.43 -6.65
CA ILE A 62 -4.16 14.49 -6.95
C ILE A 62 -4.44 15.03 -8.34
N VAL A 63 -4.40 16.35 -8.50
CA VAL A 63 -4.55 17.05 -9.78
C VAL A 63 -3.16 17.34 -10.34
N PHE A 64 -2.90 16.87 -11.55
CA PHE A 64 -1.67 17.09 -12.30
C PHE A 64 -1.96 17.99 -13.50
N SER A 65 -1.09 18.96 -13.71
CA SER A 65 -1.10 19.78 -14.92
C SER A 65 -0.59 18.97 -16.12
N ASP A 66 -1.04 19.32 -17.32
CA ASP A 66 -0.72 18.66 -18.59
C ASP A 66 0.72 18.91 -19.10
N TYR A 67 1.64 19.34 -18.22
CA TYR A 67 3.05 19.43 -18.59
C TYR A 67 3.66 18.01 -18.65
N GLU A 68 4.68 17.82 -19.49
CA GLU A 68 5.39 16.53 -19.63
C GLU A 68 5.92 15.98 -18.30
N SER A 69 6.35 16.86 -17.39
CA SER A 69 6.72 16.46 -16.02
C SER A 69 5.56 15.84 -15.24
N GLY A 70 4.34 16.37 -15.41
CA GLY A 70 3.11 15.83 -14.82
C GLY A 70 2.80 14.44 -15.35
N LYS A 71 2.89 14.21 -16.66
CA LYS A 71 2.68 12.90 -17.30
C LYS A 71 3.62 11.83 -16.75
N LYS A 72 4.92 12.15 -16.62
CA LYS A 72 5.90 11.25 -16.01
C LYS A 72 5.58 10.94 -14.55
N THR A 73 5.16 11.94 -13.77
CA THR A 73 4.75 11.72 -12.37
C THR A 73 3.52 10.83 -12.26
N ILE A 74 2.51 11.04 -13.11
CA ILE A 74 1.30 10.21 -13.14
C ILE A 74 1.66 8.76 -13.46
N TRP A 75 2.49 8.54 -14.48
CA TRP A 75 2.94 7.19 -14.85
C TRP A 75 3.67 6.51 -13.69
N ASN A 76 4.61 7.21 -13.05
CA ASN A 76 5.37 6.65 -11.94
C ASN A 76 4.46 6.29 -10.76
N LEU A 77 3.48 7.14 -10.42
CA LEU A 77 2.49 6.85 -9.38
C LEU A 77 1.63 5.64 -9.75
N PHE A 78 1.12 5.61 -10.98
CA PHE A 78 0.34 4.49 -11.49
C PHE A 78 1.13 3.19 -11.42
N PHE A 79 2.34 3.17 -11.95
CA PHE A 79 3.26 2.04 -11.90
C PHE A 79 3.50 1.55 -10.46
N ALA A 80 3.80 2.46 -9.54
CA ALA A 80 4.01 2.11 -8.13
C ALA A 80 2.76 1.48 -7.49
N SER A 81 1.57 2.02 -7.79
CA SER A 81 0.30 1.45 -7.33
C SER A 81 0.09 0.02 -7.85
N ILE A 82 0.43 -0.24 -9.13
CA ILE A 82 0.34 -1.59 -9.71
C ILE A 82 1.33 -2.54 -9.05
N CYS A 83 2.61 -2.17 -8.94
CA CYS A 83 3.63 -3.03 -8.34
C CYS A 83 3.32 -3.35 -6.87
N HIS A 84 2.87 -2.37 -6.09
CA HIS A 84 2.52 -2.58 -4.69
C HIS A 84 1.27 -3.46 -4.54
N ALA A 85 0.24 -3.25 -5.37
CA ALA A 85 -0.96 -4.09 -5.38
C ALA A 85 -0.65 -5.54 -5.80
N ALA A 86 0.23 -5.72 -6.79
CA ALA A 86 0.70 -7.04 -7.22
C ALA A 86 1.51 -7.75 -6.12
N GLY A 87 2.34 -7.00 -5.40
CA GLY A 87 3.02 -7.48 -4.20
C GLY A 87 2.01 -8.00 -3.17
N HIS A 88 1.00 -7.22 -2.79
CA HIS A 88 -0.05 -7.71 -1.88
C HIS A 88 -0.76 -8.97 -2.40
N ALA A 89 -1.05 -9.04 -3.70
CA ALA A 89 -1.65 -10.22 -4.30
C ALA A 89 -0.76 -11.46 -4.14
N ASN A 90 0.57 -11.32 -4.16
CA ASN A 90 1.50 -12.41 -3.90
C ASN A 90 1.54 -12.75 -2.39
N VAL A 91 1.90 -11.79 -1.54
CA VAL A 91 2.35 -12.08 -0.16
C VAL A 91 1.23 -12.07 0.89
N THR A 92 0.10 -11.42 0.62
CA THR A 92 -0.93 -11.21 1.64
C THR A 92 -1.88 -12.39 1.79
N ASN A 93 -1.91 -12.92 3.01
CA ASN A 93 -2.86 -13.95 3.43
C ASN A 93 -3.80 -13.38 4.50
N PHE A 94 -4.89 -12.74 4.09
CA PHE A 94 -5.83 -12.10 5.02
C PHE A 94 -6.54 -13.11 5.95
N ASN A 95 -6.69 -14.35 5.50
CA ASN A 95 -7.40 -15.39 6.27
C ASN A 95 -6.75 -15.65 7.63
N LYS A 96 -5.42 -15.47 7.79
CA LYS A 96 -4.76 -15.70 9.09
C LYS A 96 -5.24 -14.75 10.20
N TYR A 97 -5.75 -13.58 9.83
CA TYR A 97 -6.24 -12.58 10.79
C TYR A 97 -7.72 -12.73 11.15
N TRP A 98 -8.47 -13.62 10.48
CA TRP A 98 -9.94 -13.66 10.59
C TRP A 98 -10.44 -13.87 12.02
N LYS A 99 -9.78 -14.75 12.79
CA LYS A 99 -10.11 -14.96 14.22
C LYS A 99 -9.67 -13.78 15.06
N TRP A 100 -8.50 -13.22 14.75
CA TRP A 100 -7.87 -12.16 15.52
C TRP A 100 -8.68 -10.85 15.49
N ILE A 101 -9.32 -10.53 14.36
CA ILE A 101 -10.14 -9.32 14.20
C ILE A 101 -11.44 -9.38 15.04
N LYS A 102 -11.94 -10.59 15.37
CA LYS A 102 -13.23 -10.74 16.07
C LYS A 102 -13.19 -10.04 17.43
N GLY A 103 -14.18 -9.17 17.67
CA GLY A 103 -14.30 -8.40 18.91
C GLY A 103 -13.36 -7.19 19.02
N LYS A 104 -12.52 -6.93 18.01
CA LYS A 104 -11.66 -5.73 17.94
C LYS A 104 -12.34 -4.60 17.15
N ASN A 105 -11.84 -3.38 17.32
CA ASN A 105 -12.21 -2.27 16.45
C ASN A 105 -11.72 -2.56 15.03
N GLU A 106 -12.64 -2.78 14.11
CA GLU A 106 -12.36 -3.18 12.73
C GLU A 106 -11.35 -2.24 12.05
N LYS A 107 -11.62 -0.93 12.10
CA LYS A 107 -10.74 0.08 11.49
C LYS A 107 -9.32 0.03 12.05
N GLN A 108 -9.15 -0.18 13.35
CA GLN A 108 -7.83 -0.28 13.96
C GLN A 108 -7.13 -1.59 13.59
N ALA A 109 -7.87 -2.70 13.62
CA ALA A 109 -7.36 -4.01 13.26
C ALA A 109 -6.87 -4.05 11.80
N TYR A 110 -7.67 -3.51 10.86
CA TYR A 110 -7.26 -3.43 9.45
C TYR A 110 -5.98 -2.65 9.25
N LYS A 111 -5.81 -1.51 9.92
CA LYS A 111 -4.56 -0.76 9.75
C LYS A 111 -3.34 -1.52 10.29
N VAL A 112 -3.48 -2.27 11.39
CA VAL A 112 -2.39 -3.11 11.93
C VAL A 112 -2.01 -4.18 10.93
N ILE A 113 -3.02 -4.82 10.31
CA ILE A 113 -2.81 -5.81 9.26
C ILE A 113 -2.12 -5.18 8.05
N GLU A 114 -2.62 -4.04 7.56
CA GLU A 114 -2.00 -3.29 6.46
C GLU A 114 -0.52 -3.04 6.73
N PHE A 115 -0.15 -2.60 7.93
CA PHE A 115 1.26 -2.35 8.25
C PHE A 115 2.15 -3.59 8.25
N ILE A 116 1.65 -4.70 8.82
CA ILE A 116 2.40 -5.96 8.82
C ILE A 116 2.59 -6.45 7.38
N GLU A 117 1.52 -6.41 6.60
CA GLU A 117 1.53 -6.86 5.21
C GLU A 117 2.36 -5.94 4.31
N ASP A 118 2.32 -4.62 4.48
CA ASP A 118 3.17 -3.65 3.78
C ASP A 118 4.66 -3.93 4.02
N ILE A 119 5.04 -4.34 5.24
CA ILE A 119 6.44 -4.72 5.53
C ILE A 119 6.83 -5.96 4.72
N LYS A 120 5.97 -6.98 4.66
CA LYS A 120 6.21 -8.18 3.85
C LYS A 120 6.28 -7.85 2.35
N VAL A 121 5.36 -7.03 1.85
CA VAL A 121 5.31 -6.60 0.45
C VAL A 121 6.57 -5.84 0.06
N ASN A 122 6.99 -4.87 0.88
CA ASN A 122 8.20 -4.10 0.60
C ASN A 122 9.45 -4.96 0.60
N ASP A 123 9.58 -5.93 1.51
CA ASP A 123 10.70 -6.88 1.52
C ASP A 123 10.68 -7.80 0.29
N PHE A 124 9.51 -8.31 -0.10
CA PHE A 124 9.34 -9.08 -1.33
C PHE A 124 9.75 -8.28 -2.57
N LEU A 125 9.22 -7.07 -2.74
CA LEU A 125 9.55 -6.21 -3.89
C LEU A 125 11.04 -5.83 -3.89
N ALA A 126 11.64 -5.54 -2.74
CA ALA A 126 13.05 -5.21 -2.64
C ALA A 126 13.97 -6.36 -3.06
N LYS A 127 13.58 -7.61 -2.79
CA LYS A 127 14.36 -8.81 -3.11
C LYS A 127 14.14 -9.29 -4.54
N SER A 128 12.89 -9.34 -4.98
CA SER A 128 12.51 -9.96 -6.26
C SER A 128 12.46 -8.96 -7.42
N PHE A 129 12.18 -7.68 -7.15
CA PHE A 129 12.01 -6.62 -8.15
C PHE A 129 12.74 -5.32 -7.73
N PRO A 130 14.06 -5.37 -7.50
CA PRO A 130 14.81 -4.26 -6.92
C PRO A 130 14.72 -2.97 -7.76
N GLU A 131 14.68 -3.05 -9.10
CA GLU A 131 14.51 -1.87 -9.93
C GLU A 131 13.14 -1.20 -9.71
N TYR A 132 12.08 -1.99 -9.61
CA TYR A 132 10.72 -1.49 -9.39
C TYR A 132 10.58 -0.89 -8.00
N PHE A 133 11.17 -1.55 -6.99
CA PHE A 133 11.20 -1.06 -5.63
C PHE A 133 11.95 0.26 -5.49
N GLN A 134 13.03 0.46 -6.24
CA GLN A 134 13.74 1.75 -6.27
C GLN A 134 12.86 2.88 -6.82
N GLU A 135 12.10 2.63 -7.89
CA GLU A 135 11.17 3.64 -8.43
C GLU A 135 10.04 3.98 -7.44
N ILE A 136 9.49 2.97 -6.75
CA ILE A 136 8.51 3.18 -5.67
C ILE A 136 9.11 4.07 -4.57
N ASN A 137 10.34 3.81 -4.14
CA ASN A 137 10.99 4.59 -3.07
C ASN A 137 11.20 6.06 -3.45
N LYS A 138 11.53 6.38 -4.71
CA LYS A 138 11.68 7.77 -5.18
C LYS A 138 10.38 8.56 -5.04
N ILE A 139 9.23 7.92 -5.30
CA ILE A 139 7.91 8.52 -5.11
C ILE A 139 7.66 8.78 -3.63
N ASP A 140 7.98 7.79 -2.79
CA ASP A 140 7.81 7.85 -1.34
C ASP A 140 8.63 8.98 -0.69
N GLU A 141 9.85 9.19 -1.17
CA GLU A 141 10.72 10.31 -0.80
C GLU A 141 10.15 11.65 -1.26
N THR A 142 9.61 11.71 -2.47
CA THR A 142 8.98 12.92 -3.00
C THR A 142 7.80 13.35 -2.10
N PHE A 143 6.95 12.41 -1.71
CA PHE A 143 5.85 12.70 -0.77
C PHE A 143 6.34 13.05 0.64
N LYS A 144 7.43 12.44 1.13
CA LYS A 144 8.06 12.86 2.40
C LYS A 144 8.46 14.33 2.35
N ILE A 145 9.19 14.74 1.32
CA ILE A 145 9.65 16.12 1.15
C ILE A 145 8.46 17.09 1.08
N ILE A 146 7.41 16.75 0.30
CA ILE A 146 6.20 17.57 0.18
C ILE A 146 5.50 17.69 1.54
N ASN A 147 5.33 16.58 2.26
CA ASN A 147 4.69 16.57 3.58
C ASN A 147 5.50 17.37 4.61
N GLU A 148 6.82 17.24 4.64
CA GLU A 148 7.69 17.99 5.55
C GLU A 148 7.65 19.50 5.27
N ARG A 149 7.64 19.90 3.99
CA ARG A 149 7.45 21.31 3.59
C ARG A 149 6.09 21.83 4.05
N ASN A 150 5.01 21.07 3.80
CA ASN A 150 3.67 21.44 4.22
C ASN A 150 3.51 21.50 5.76
N GLN A 151 4.22 20.65 6.51
CA GLN A 151 4.23 20.70 7.98
C GLN A 151 4.94 21.94 8.52
N LYS A 152 6.04 22.37 7.88
CA LYS A 152 6.73 23.63 8.20
C LYS A 152 5.87 24.86 7.88
N GLU A 153 5.02 24.77 6.85
CA GLU A 153 4.17 25.88 6.40
C GLU A 153 2.80 25.98 7.11
N LYS A 154 2.25 24.88 7.64
CA LYS A 154 0.90 24.87 8.25
C LYS A 154 0.89 24.36 9.70
N ASN A 155 0.79 25.31 10.63
CA ASN A 155 0.29 25.09 12.00
C ASN A 155 -1.23 24.74 12.06
N ARG A 156 -1.82 24.12 11.03
CA ARG A 156 -3.28 23.89 10.93
C ARG A 156 -3.69 22.51 10.43
N LYS A 157 -4.02 21.66 11.41
CA LYS A 157 -5.23 20.82 11.55
C LYS A 157 -5.64 19.74 10.55
N TYR A 158 -5.00 19.52 9.40
CA TYR A 158 -5.32 18.35 8.55
C TYR A 158 -4.05 17.70 7.99
N ILE A 159 -3.42 16.87 8.83
CA ILE A 159 -2.35 15.98 8.40
C ILE A 159 -2.96 14.60 8.28
N LYS A 160 -2.94 14.01 7.08
CA LYS A 160 -3.06 12.56 6.88
C LYS A 160 -1.83 11.94 7.56
N LYS A 161 -1.88 11.82 8.90
CA LYS A 161 -0.79 11.28 9.70
C LYS A 161 -0.45 9.92 9.14
N ARG A 162 0.82 9.71 8.79
CA ARG A 162 1.34 8.41 8.34
C ARG A 162 0.92 7.39 9.39
N PHE A 163 0.61 6.16 8.98
CA PHE A 163 0.28 5.10 9.95
C PHE A 163 1.39 4.96 11.02
N VAL A 164 2.64 5.11 10.59
CA VAL A 164 3.87 5.17 11.41
C VAL A 164 3.97 6.42 12.33
N GLU A 165 2.98 7.29 12.39
CA GLU A 165 2.93 8.40 13.35
C GLU A 165 1.81 8.23 14.40
N LYS A 166 1.01 7.15 14.30
CA LYS A 166 -0.17 6.90 15.14
C LYS A 166 0.06 5.96 16.32
N PHE A 167 1.10 5.13 16.29
CA PHE A 167 1.49 4.31 17.44
C PHE A 167 2.37 5.10 18.39
N ASN A 168 2.36 4.73 19.66
CA ASN A 168 3.26 5.30 20.63
C ASN A 168 4.67 4.68 20.51
N PHE A 169 5.32 4.97 19.37
CA PHE A 169 6.63 4.41 18.99
C PHE A 169 7.77 4.79 19.93
N LYS A 170 7.59 5.76 20.84
CA LYS A 170 8.55 6.02 21.92
C LYS A 170 8.80 4.79 22.80
N SER A 171 7.88 3.83 22.82
CA SER A 171 7.99 2.57 23.59
C SER A 171 8.34 1.33 22.74
N LEU A 172 8.33 1.43 21.41
CA LEU A 172 8.50 0.28 20.51
C LEU A 172 9.74 0.45 19.63
N ASN A 173 10.64 -0.53 19.65
CA ASN A 173 11.73 -0.62 18.68
C ASN A 173 11.17 -1.12 17.34
N ILE A 174 10.95 -0.20 16.40
CA ILE A 174 10.31 -0.51 15.12
C ILE A 174 11.16 -1.35 14.20
N ASP A 175 12.48 -1.15 14.22
CA ASP A 175 13.38 -1.95 13.40
C ASP A 175 13.36 -3.40 13.89
N LYS A 176 13.28 -3.61 15.20
CA LYS A 176 13.07 -4.94 15.79
C LYS A 176 11.71 -5.53 15.40
N ILE A 177 10.62 -4.75 15.41
CA ILE A 177 9.30 -5.23 14.97
C ILE A 177 9.33 -5.63 13.49
N LYS A 178 9.95 -4.82 12.63
CA LYS A 178 10.11 -5.14 11.20
C LYS A 178 10.89 -6.42 11.02
N GLN A 179 12.03 -6.58 11.70
CA GLN A 179 12.81 -7.82 11.67
C GLN A 179 11.98 -9.02 12.11
N ASN A 180 11.27 -8.92 13.23
CA ASN A 180 10.40 -9.99 13.71
C ASN A 180 9.29 -10.34 12.70
N ILE A 181 8.71 -9.37 12.00
CA ILE A 181 7.72 -9.60 10.94
C ILE A 181 8.36 -10.38 9.78
N LEU A 182 9.55 -9.99 9.35
CA LEU A 182 10.27 -10.63 8.23
C LEU A 182 10.80 -12.03 8.57
N GLU A 183 11.13 -12.28 9.84
CA GLU A 183 11.51 -13.60 10.36
C GLU A 183 10.30 -14.52 10.59
N SER A 184 9.08 -13.96 10.60
CA SER A 184 7.85 -14.73 10.75
C SER A 184 7.40 -15.25 9.39
N SER A 185 7.45 -16.57 9.21
CA SER A 185 6.85 -17.23 8.05
C SER A 185 5.32 -17.34 8.21
N ASP A 186 4.60 -17.55 7.11
CA ASP A 186 3.14 -17.81 7.18
C ASP A 186 2.81 -19.11 7.96
N GLU A 187 3.79 -20.01 8.15
CA GLU A 187 3.67 -21.18 9.02
C GLU A 187 3.70 -20.82 10.52
N THR A 188 4.33 -19.69 10.88
CA THR A 188 4.39 -19.16 12.25
C THR A 188 3.26 -18.17 12.54
N THR A 189 2.02 -18.57 12.25
CA THR A 189 0.83 -17.72 12.41
C THR A 189 0.75 -17.09 13.81
N ASP A 190 1.11 -17.82 14.87
CA ASP A 190 1.04 -17.35 16.25
C ASP A 190 1.94 -16.13 16.52
N LYS A 191 3.16 -16.10 15.95
CA LYS A 191 4.10 -14.96 16.10
C LYS A 191 3.58 -13.69 15.44
N LEU A 192 3.00 -13.81 14.25
CA LEU A 192 2.39 -12.66 13.56
C LEU A 192 1.20 -12.10 14.34
N ILE A 193 0.41 -12.98 14.98
CA ILE A 193 -0.70 -12.57 15.84
C ILE A 193 -0.20 -11.87 17.11
N GLU A 194 0.87 -12.34 17.74
CA GLU A 194 1.50 -11.66 18.88
C GLU A 194 1.98 -10.24 18.51
N ILE A 195 2.61 -10.09 17.35
CA ILE A 195 3.02 -8.78 16.83
C ILE A 195 1.80 -7.90 16.54
N ALA A 196 0.73 -8.47 15.97
CA ALA A 196 -0.51 -7.75 15.70
C ALA A 196 -1.17 -7.26 17.00
N ASP A 197 -1.22 -8.07 18.06
CA ASP A 197 -1.71 -7.65 19.37
C ASP A 197 -0.85 -6.54 19.97
N LEU A 198 0.49 -6.69 19.94
CA LEU A 198 1.41 -5.66 20.42
C LEU A 198 1.19 -4.31 19.73
N LEU A 199 1.03 -4.32 18.40
CA LEU A 199 0.75 -3.11 17.63
C LEU A 199 -0.63 -2.56 17.97
N TYR A 200 -1.67 -3.40 17.96
CA TYR A 200 -3.04 -3.00 18.20
C TYR A 200 -3.21 -2.28 19.54
N TYR A 201 -2.67 -2.82 20.63
CA TYR A 201 -2.80 -2.20 21.96
C TYR A 201 -1.84 -1.03 22.21
N ASN A 202 -0.92 -0.74 21.30
CA ASN A 202 0.04 0.37 21.41
C ASN A 202 -0.25 1.53 20.44
N GLU A 203 -1.43 1.56 19.80
CA GLU A 203 -1.91 2.79 19.13
C GLU A 203 -2.19 3.85 20.21
N ARG A 204 -1.80 5.12 19.99
CA ARG A 204 -2.12 6.19 20.95
C ARG A 204 -3.63 6.21 21.20
N ASP A 205 -4.04 6.04 22.46
CA ASP A 205 -5.38 6.36 22.91
C ASP A 205 -5.72 7.79 22.48
N ARG A 206 -6.57 7.94 21.46
CA ARG A 206 -7.28 9.19 21.21
C ARG A 206 -8.46 9.27 22.18
N LYS A 207 -8.17 9.30 23.47
CA LYS A 207 -9.12 9.71 24.51
C LYS A 207 -8.38 10.47 25.62
N SER A 208 -8.20 11.77 25.39
CA SER A 208 -8.53 12.85 26.34
C SER A 208 -8.63 14.15 25.56
#